data_AF-A0A2W0FBN3-F1
#
_entry.id   AF-A0A2W0FBN3-F1
#
_cell.length_a   1.000
_cell.length_b   1.000
_cell.length_c   1.000
_cell.angle_alpha   90.00
_cell.angle_beta   90.00
_cell.angle_gamma   90.00
#
_symmetry.space_group_name_H-M   'P 1'
#
loop_
_entity.id
_entity.type
_entity.pdbx_description
1 polymer ?
#
loop_
_entity_poly.entity_id
_entity_poly.type
_entity_poly.pdbx_seq_one_letter_code
_entity_poly.pdbx_strand_id
1 'polypeptide(L)'
;MLPLAFLPPVPLDVLIMGAGVSRFGLAAYLRRHQPGKVFAILESRERAGGTWDLFRYPGIRSDSDLYTFGFDFQPWPKDKSLADAQDIPASLSETVDEYALEAVSEN
;
A
#
# COMPACT_ATOMS: atom_id res chain seq x y z
N MET A 1 6.76 -28.33 -4.60
CA MET A 1 7.65 -27.48 -3.79
C MET A 1 7.74 -26.16 -4.52
N LEU A 2 6.97 -25.15 -4.11
CA LEU A 2 6.96 -23.83 -4.75
C LEU A 2 8.24 -23.06 -4.36
N PRO A 3 8.81 -22.22 -5.25
CA PRO A 3 10.00 -21.46 -4.94
C PRO A 3 9.68 -20.42 -3.84
N LEU A 4 10.65 -20.20 -2.97
CA LEU A 4 10.62 -19.15 -1.96
C LEU A 4 10.81 -17.82 -2.71
N ALA A 5 9.89 -16.87 -2.53
CA ALA A 5 9.96 -15.53 -3.11
C ALA A 5 11.40 -14.99 -3.11
N PHE A 6 11.90 -14.57 -4.28
CA PHE A 6 13.27 -14.08 -4.43
C PHE A 6 13.37 -12.70 -3.77
N LEU A 7 13.59 -12.69 -2.45
CA LEU A 7 14.05 -11.51 -1.75
C LEU A 7 15.39 -11.10 -2.37
N PRO A 8 15.67 -9.79 -2.49
CA PRO A 8 16.95 -9.35 -3.04
C PRO A 8 18.10 -10.01 -2.26
N PRO A 9 19.24 -10.32 -2.91
CA PRO A 9 20.34 -11.07 -2.29
C PRO A 9 21.09 -10.28 -1.20
N VAL A 10 20.56 -9.14 -0.78
CA VAL A 10 21.06 -8.29 0.29
C VAL A 10 20.17 -8.41 1.53
N PRO A 11 20.74 -8.39 2.75
CA PRO A 11 19.94 -8.35 3.98
C PRO A 11 18.96 -7.17 3.97
N LEU A 12 17.72 -7.43 4.39
CA LEU A 12 16.72 -6.38 4.59
C LEU A 12 16.84 -5.82 6.01
N ASP A 13 16.79 -4.51 6.14
CA ASP A 13 16.61 -3.83 7.43
C ASP A 13 15.16 -3.96 7.93
N VAL A 14 14.20 -3.99 6.99
CA VAL A 14 12.76 -4.07 7.29
C VAL A 14 12.06 -4.97 6.27
N LEU A 15 11.32 -5.97 6.77
CA LEU A 15 10.37 -6.73 5.97
C LEU A 15 8.94 -6.32 6.34
N ILE A 16 8.18 -5.84 5.36
CA ILE A 16 6.82 -5.37 5.53
C ILE A 16 5.86 -6.46 5.02
N MET A 17 4.98 -6.96 5.89
CA MET A 17 4.01 -8.01 5.54
C MET A 17 2.62 -7.40 5.29
N GLY A 18 2.08 -7.68 4.11
CA GLY A 18 0.84 -7.15 3.56
C GLY A 18 1.03 -5.87 2.76
N ALA A 19 0.22 -5.68 1.73
CA ALA A 19 0.20 -4.52 0.85
C ALA A 19 -1.15 -3.79 0.97
N GLY A 20 -1.46 -3.29 2.18
CA GLY A 20 -2.61 -2.42 2.46
C GLY A 20 -2.19 -1.00 2.81
N VAL A 21 -3.17 -0.10 3.02
CA VAL A 21 -2.96 1.33 3.31
C VAL A 21 -1.85 1.58 4.34
N SER A 22 -1.94 0.97 5.52
CA SER A 22 -0.95 1.18 6.59
C SER A 22 0.48 0.75 6.22
N ARG A 23 0.62 -0.23 5.34
CA ARG A 23 1.90 -0.81 4.92
C ARG A 23 2.56 0.04 3.83
N PHE A 24 1.78 0.56 2.90
CA PHE A 24 2.27 1.53 1.93
C PHE A 24 2.64 2.87 2.58
N GLY A 25 1.89 3.32 3.58
CA GLY A 25 2.27 4.49 4.39
C GLY A 25 3.62 4.31 5.08
N LEU A 26 3.87 3.13 5.66
CA LEU A 26 5.18 2.80 6.25
C LEU A 26 6.29 2.80 5.20
N ALA A 27 6.04 2.23 4.01
CA ALA A 27 7.03 2.19 2.94
C ALA A 27 7.38 3.59 2.41
N ALA A 28 6.38 4.44 2.19
CA ALA A 28 6.56 5.84 1.82
C ALA A 28 7.34 6.60 2.91
N TYR A 29 6.99 6.39 4.19
CA TYR A 29 7.73 6.96 5.32
C TYR A 29 9.21 6.53 5.34
N LEU A 30 9.49 5.24 5.17
CA LEU A 30 10.86 4.72 5.10
C LEU A 30 11.62 5.33 3.92
N ARG A 31 11.00 5.41 2.74
CA ARG A 31 11.62 6.02 1.56
C ARG A 31 11.97 7.49 1.81
N ARG A 32 11.08 8.26 2.44
CA ARG A 32 11.23 9.70 2.68
C ARG A 32 12.19 10.02 3.83
N HIS A 33 12.10 9.30 4.94
CA HIS A 33 12.78 9.65 6.18
C HIS A 33 13.97 8.75 6.52
N GLN A 34 14.07 7.58 5.87
CA GLN A 34 15.12 6.60 6.10
C GLN A 34 15.66 6.04 4.76
N PRO A 35 16.09 6.89 3.81
CA PRO A 35 16.41 6.48 2.43
C PRO A 35 17.55 5.46 2.32
N GLY A 36 18.37 5.32 3.37
CA GLY A 36 19.44 4.32 3.43
C GLY A 36 18.99 2.92 3.87
N LYS A 37 17.74 2.75 4.33
CA LYS A 37 17.23 1.44 4.74
C LYS A 37 16.79 0.62 3.54
N VAL A 38 17.21 -0.64 3.52
CA VAL A 38 16.76 -1.64 2.55
C VAL A 38 15.51 -2.32 3.09
N PHE A 39 14.41 -2.25 2.35
CA PHE A 39 13.16 -2.89 2.75
C PHE A 39 12.45 -3.56 1.57
N ALA A 40 11.58 -4.51 1.89
CA ALA A 40 10.69 -5.17 0.93
C ALA A 40 9.27 -5.28 1.50
N ILE A 41 8.27 -5.29 0.62
CA ILE A 41 6.87 -5.58 0.94
C ILE A 41 6.50 -6.94 0.34
N LEU A 42 5.91 -7.82 1.15
CA LEU A 42 5.35 -9.09 0.69
C LEU A 42 3.84 -9.11 0.89
N GLU A 43 3.10 -9.46 -0.15
CA GLU A 43 1.65 -9.66 -0.12
C GLU A 43 1.35 -11.10 -0.50
N SER A 44 0.45 -11.75 0.24
CA SER A 44 0.08 -13.15 -0.02
C SER A 44 -0.97 -13.29 -1.11
N ARG A 45 -1.68 -12.20 -1.41
CA ARG A 45 -2.70 -12.11 -2.46
C ARG A 45 -2.09 -11.68 -3.79
N GLU A 46 -2.79 -11.97 -4.87
CA GLU A 46 -2.41 -11.53 -6.23
C GLU A 46 -2.49 -10.00 -6.42
N ARG A 47 -3.20 -9.31 -5.53
CA ARG A 47 -3.46 -7.87 -5.65
C ARG A 47 -3.24 -7.15 -4.33
N ALA A 48 -2.52 -6.03 -4.43
CA ALA A 48 -2.39 -5.05 -3.37
C ALA A 48 -3.72 -4.30 -3.14
N GLY A 49 -3.87 -3.77 -1.92
CA GLY A 49 -5.04 -3.01 -1.45
C GLY A 49 -5.55 -3.48 -0.09
N GLY A 50 -5.07 -4.63 0.41
CA GLY A 50 -5.48 -5.20 1.69
C GLY A 50 -6.99 -5.39 1.78
N THR A 51 -7.61 -4.86 2.83
CA THR A 51 -9.07 -4.89 3.06
C THR A 51 -9.87 -4.36 1.85
N TRP A 52 -9.35 -3.33 1.16
CA TRP A 52 -10.03 -2.69 0.02
C TRP A 52 -9.93 -3.49 -1.27
N ASP A 53 -8.93 -4.35 -1.38
CA ASP A 53 -8.88 -5.35 -2.45
C ASP A 53 -9.80 -6.55 -2.14
N LEU A 54 -9.82 -6.98 -0.87
CA LEU A 54 -10.53 -8.17 -0.41
C LEU A 54 -12.05 -8.01 -0.44
N PHE A 55 -12.57 -6.88 0.03
CA PHE A 55 -14.01 -6.67 0.13
C PHE A 55 -14.54 -5.82 -1.03
N ARG A 56 -15.28 -6.46 -1.95
CA ARG A 56 -15.81 -5.82 -3.17
C ARG A 56 -17.33 -5.92 -3.32
N TYR A 57 -18.06 -5.98 -2.21
CA TYR A 57 -19.52 -6.00 -2.25
C TYR A 57 -20.11 -4.61 -2.50
N PRO A 58 -21.31 -4.51 -3.09
CA PRO A 58 -21.95 -3.22 -3.37
C PRO A 58 -22.16 -2.39 -2.10
N GLY A 59 -21.82 -1.10 -2.16
CA GLY A 59 -22.06 -0.13 -1.08
C GLY A 59 -20.98 -0.07 0.01
N ILE A 60 -19.84 -0.75 -0.17
CA ILE A 60 -18.68 -0.57 0.73
C ILE A 60 -18.13 0.86 0.62
N ARG A 61 -17.88 1.45 1.79
CA ARG A 61 -17.35 2.81 1.98
C ARG A 61 -16.51 2.87 3.24
N SER A 62 -15.66 3.88 3.35
CA SER A 62 -14.99 4.19 4.60
C SER A 62 -16.00 4.72 5.62
N ASP A 63 -15.82 4.37 6.89
CA ASP A 63 -16.54 4.98 8.02
C ASP A 63 -15.84 6.25 8.52
N SER A 64 -14.57 6.41 8.17
CA SER A 64 -13.73 7.56 8.47
C SER A 64 -13.66 8.49 7.26
N ASP A 65 -13.66 9.80 7.50
CA ASP A 65 -13.36 10.76 6.43
C ASP A 65 -11.91 10.61 5.95
N LEU A 66 -11.68 10.94 4.69
CA LEU A 66 -10.39 10.77 4.04
C LEU A 66 -9.34 11.79 4.47
N TYR A 67 -9.75 12.89 5.11
CA TYR A 67 -8.81 13.80 5.74
C TYR A 67 -8.14 13.15 6.97
N THR A 68 -8.83 12.21 7.61
CA THR A 68 -8.31 11.45 8.75
C THR A 68 -7.75 10.08 8.34
N PHE A 69 -8.29 9.48 7.27
CA PHE A 69 -7.89 8.15 6.79
C PHE A 69 -6.72 8.17 5.79
N GLY A 70 -6.52 9.28 5.08
CA GLY A 70 -5.47 9.44 4.08
C GLY A 70 -4.07 9.57 4.66
N PHE A 71 -3.07 9.52 3.78
CA PHE A 71 -1.70 9.81 4.16
C PHE A 71 -1.53 11.32 4.37
N ASP A 72 -0.83 11.72 5.42
CA ASP A 72 -0.50 13.12 5.69
C ASP A 72 0.28 13.78 4.54
N PHE A 73 1.07 12.97 3.81
CA PHE A 73 1.85 13.40 2.65
C PHE A 73 1.09 13.37 1.31
N GLN A 74 -0.13 12.83 1.26
CA GLN A 74 -0.94 12.79 0.04
C GLN A 74 -2.38 13.23 0.37
N PRO A 75 -2.62 14.56 0.43
CA PRO A 75 -3.92 15.11 0.80
C PRO A 75 -5.00 14.67 -0.17
N TRP A 76 -6.19 14.38 0.36
CA TRP A 76 -7.32 13.94 -0.45
C TRP A 76 -7.80 15.05 -1.40
N PRO A 77 -7.80 14.83 -2.74
CA PRO A 77 -8.10 15.90 -3.70
C PRO A 77 -9.58 16.01 -4.08
N LYS A 78 -10.46 15.09 -3.63
CA LYS A 78 -11.87 15.06 -4.08
C LYS A 78 -12.81 15.75 -3.08
N ASP A 79 -13.88 16.34 -3.61
CA ASP A 79 -14.91 17.04 -2.83
C ASP A 79 -15.70 16.14 -1.86
N LYS A 80 -15.70 14.82 -2.09
CA LYS A 80 -16.31 13.85 -1.19
C LYS A 80 -15.38 13.57 -0.01
N SER A 81 -15.88 13.79 1.21
CA SER A 81 -15.16 13.49 2.44
C SER A 81 -15.08 12.00 2.76
N LEU A 82 -16.03 11.18 2.29
CA LEU A 82 -16.04 9.73 2.46
C LEU A 82 -15.61 9.05 1.17
N ALA A 83 -14.66 8.11 1.28
CA ALA A 83 -14.22 7.29 0.16
C ALA A 83 -15.25 6.23 -0.18
N ASP A 84 -15.58 6.17 -1.46
CA ASP A 84 -16.23 5.00 -2.05
C ASP A 84 -15.18 3.89 -2.28
N ALA A 85 -15.63 2.66 -2.48
CA ALA A 85 -14.79 1.46 -2.64
C ALA A 85 -13.58 1.59 -3.57
N GLN A 86 -13.71 2.43 -4.61
CA GLN A 86 -12.72 2.59 -5.69
C GLN A 86 -11.69 3.70 -5.39
N ASP A 87 -12.00 4.57 -4.44
CA ASP A 87 -11.23 5.77 -4.13
C ASP A 87 -9.93 5.44 -3.40
N ILE A 88 -9.98 4.49 -2.47
CA ILE A 88 -8.83 4.09 -1.67
C ILE A 88 -7.79 3.31 -2.49
N PRO A 89 -8.18 2.29 -3.30
CA PRO A 89 -7.23 1.62 -4.19
C PRO A 89 -6.54 2.57 -5.20
N ALA A 90 -7.24 3.60 -5.69
CA ALA A 90 -6.66 4.57 -6.61
C ALA A 90 -5.57 5.41 -5.93
N SER A 91 -5.86 5.98 -4.75
CA SER A 91 -4.86 6.74 -3.97
C SER A 91 -3.66 5.88 -3.57
N LEU A 92 -3.90 4.60 -3.24
CA LEU A 92 -2.85 3.62 -3.00
C LEU A 92 -1.94 3.40 -4.21
N SER A 93 -2.51 3.28 -5.41
CA SER A 93 -1.75 3.13 -6.65
C SER A 93 -0.90 4.37 -6.91
N GLU A 94 -1.46 5.57 -6.71
CA GLU A 94 -0.73 6.82 -6.83
C GLU A 94 0.45 6.88 -5.84
N THR A 95 0.26 6.49 -4.57
CA THR A 95 1.37 6.40 -3.60
C THR A 95 2.44 5.41 -4.06
N VAL A 96 2.03 4.26 -4.58
CA VAL A 96 2.96 3.24 -5.07
C VAL A 96 3.82 3.78 -6.21
N ASP A 97 3.20 4.47 -7.17
CA ASP A 97 3.87 5.05 -8.32
C ASP A 97 4.79 6.22 -7.90
N GLU A 98 4.30 7.13 -7.05
CA GLU A 98 5.05 8.31 -6.58
C GLU A 98 6.33 7.92 -5.82
N TYR A 99 6.25 6.88 -4.99
CA TYR A 99 7.37 6.44 -4.16
C TYR A 99 8.18 5.27 -4.76
N ALA A 100 7.89 4.92 -6.02
CA ALA A 100 8.49 3.81 -6.77
C ALA A 100 8.54 2.52 -5.93
N LEU A 101 7.38 2.16 -5.36
CA LEU A 101 7.23 0.97 -4.53
C LEU A 101 6.88 -0.23 -5.42
N GLU A 102 7.88 -0.88 -6.01
CA GLU A 102 7.62 -2.08 -6.81
C GLU A 102 7.22 -3.26 -5.91
N ALA A 103 6.02 -3.80 -6.14
CA ALA A 103 5.62 -5.08 -5.58
C ALA A 103 6.31 -6.19 -6.38
N VAL A 104 7.12 -7.02 -5.70
CA VAL A 104 7.62 -8.26 -6.30
C VAL A 104 6.45 -9.24 -6.34
N SER A 105 5.75 -9.31 -7.47
CA SER A 105 4.70 -10.31 -7.70
C SER A 105 5.29 -11.48 -8.48
N GLU A 106 5.13 -12.69 -7.95
CA GLU A 106 5.36 -13.92 -8.71
C GLU A 106 4.25 -14.05 -9.77
N ASN A 107 4.65 -14.30 -11.02
CA ASN A 107 3.77 -14.83 -12.07
C ASN A 107 4.38 -16.14 -12.58
#